data_AF-A0A2V8LZ40-F1
#
_entry.id   AF-A0A2V8LZ40-F1
#
_cell.length_a   1.000
_cell.length_b   1.000
_cell.length_c   1.000
_cell.angle_alpha   90.00
_cell.angle_beta   90.00
_cell.angle_gamma   90.00
#
_symmetry.space_group_name_H-M   'P 1'
#
loop_
_entity.id
_entity.type
_entity.pdbx_description
1 polymer ?
#
loop_
_entity_poly.entity_id
_entity_poly.type
_entity_poly.pdbx_seq_one_letter_code
_entity_poly.pdbx_strand_id
1 'polypeptide(L)'
;MREATISAQRVKAATIVITLVGVILSAWARLVPFRPDISPTLIVGMLMPLGMVALFMERALEVLLTPWRRQAVDHYECQLKSAHAAGAPTEDLAQKLTSHRAETRELAFLTGLALGTIVSAAGVRSLQPLIDIQQFTGLSLLQRNALTGIDVVMTASLLAGGSDGLHKMVSIFTTYFDRTKERVKEA
;
A
#
# COMPACT_ATOMS: atom_id res chain seq x y z
N MET A 1 -19.57 -21.22 -14.61
CA MET A 1 -18.99 -20.44 -15.73
C MET A 1 -19.44 -18.97 -15.78
N ARG A 2 -20.67 -18.60 -15.38
CA ARG A 2 -21.17 -17.21 -15.44
C ARG A 2 -20.49 -16.23 -14.46
N GLU A 3 -20.03 -16.71 -13.31
CA GLU A 3 -19.35 -15.85 -12.32
C GLU A 3 -17.93 -15.45 -12.75
N ALA A 4 -17.20 -16.36 -13.41
CA ALA A 4 -15.86 -16.09 -13.95
C ALA A 4 -15.87 -15.06 -15.09
N THR A 5 -16.95 -14.97 -15.86
CA THR A 5 -17.09 -13.96 -16.93
C THR A 5 -17.37 -12.57 -16.37
N ILE A 6 -18.09 -12.46 -15.25
CA ILE A 6 -18.43 -11.17 -14.62
C ILE A 6 -17.20 -10.56 -13.93
N SER A 7 -16.37 -11.38 -13.26
CA SER A 7 -15.12 -10.89 -12.66
C SER A 7 -14.13 -10.42 -13.73
N ALA A 8 -13.97 -11.16 -14.83
CA ALA A 8 -13.11 -10.76 -15.93
C ALA A 8 -13.59 -9.47 -16.63
N GLN A 9 -14.89 -9.27 -16.74
CA GLN A 9 -15.48 -8.08 -17.37
C GLN A 9 -15.33 -6.84 -16.47
N ARG A 10 -15.45 -6.99 -15.16
CA ARG A 10 -15.16 -5.92 -14.17
C ARG A 10 -13.69 -5.52 -14.20
N VAL A 11 -12.77 -6.48 -14.27
CA VAL A 11 -11.33 -6.21 -14.37
C VAL A 11 -11.01 -5.47 -15.67
N LYS A 12 -11.53 -5.91 -16.81
CA LYS A 12 -11.33 -5.22 -18.10
C LYS A 12 -11.88 -3.79 -18.09
N ALA A 13 -13.07 -3.59 -17.52
CA ALA A 13 -13.65 -2.25 -17.38
C ALA A 13 -12.79 -1.36 -16.46
N ALA A 14 -12.31 -1.88 -15.34
CA ALA A 14 -11.41 -1.15 -14.45
C ALA A 14 -10.09 -0.81 -15.14
N THR A 15 -9.49 -1.72 -15.91
CA THR A 15 -8.27 -1.46 -16.68
C THR A 15 -8.48 -0.38 -17.72
N ILE A 16 -9.60 -0.40 -18.45
CA ILE A 16 -9.94 0.64 -19.43
C ILE A 16 -10.11 1.98 -18.73
N VAL A 17 -10.84 2.03 -17.61
CA VAL A 17 -11.01 3.26 -16.83
C VAL A 17 -9.68 3.79 -16.29
N ILE A 18 -8.83 2.94 -15.73
CA ILE A 18 -7.48 3.31 -15.26
C ILE A 18 -6.62 3.84 -16.41
N THR A 19 -6.71 3.21 -17.58
CA THR A 19 -5.96 3.65 -18.77
C THR A 19 -6.48 5.00 -19.28
N LEU A 20 -7.79 5.22 -19.28
CA LEU A 20 -8.43 6.45 -19.73
C LEU A 20 -8.16 7.61 -18.76
N VAL A 21 -8.24 7.33 -17.45
CA VAL A 21 -7.79 8.24 -16.38
C VAL A 21 -6.30 8.51 -16.55
N GLY A 22 -5.48 7.51 -16.85
CA GLY A 22 -4.05 7.66 -17.12
C GLY A 22 -3.75 8.55 -18.33
N VAL A 23 -4.51 8.42 -19.43
CA VAL A 23 -4.38 9.26 -20.62
C VAL A 23 -4.82 10.70 -20.32
N ILE A 24 -5.93 10.90 -19.61
CA ILE A 24 -6.40 12.22 -19.19
C ILE A 24 -5.39 12.87 -18.25
N LEU A 25 -4.89 12.11 -17.26
CA LEU A 25 -3.83 12.54 -16.36
C LEU A 25 -2.56 12.83 -17.15
N SER A 26 -2.18 12.07 -18.17
CA SER A 26 -0.97 12.31 -18.97
C SER A 26 -1.05 13.56 -19.85
N ALA A 27 -2.24 13.84 -20.40
CA ALA A 27 -2.51 15.08 -21.12
C ALA A 27 -2.49 16.30 -20.18
N TRP A 28 -2.91 16.10 -18.92
CA TRP A 28 -2.81 17.07 -17.83
C TRP A 28 -1.39 17.17 -17.22
N ALA A 29 -0.61 16.08 -17.25
CA ALA A 29 0.67 15.93 -16.56
C ALA A 29 1.87 16.42 -17.36
N ARG A 30 1.66 16.97 -18.57
CA ARG A 30 2.68 17.75 -19.31
C ARG A 30 3.25 18.96 -18.51
N LEU A 31 2.79 19.17 -17.28
CA LEU A 31 3.18 20.24 -16.35
C LEU A 31 3.61 19.75 -14.95
N VAL A 32 3.76 18.43 -14.68
CA VAL A 32 4.28 18.00 -13.37
C VAL A 32 5.80 18.08 -13.37
N PRO A 33 6.39 18.99 -12.60
CA PRO A 33 7.81 19.26 -12.62
C PRO A 33 8.50 18.32 -11.63
N PHE A 34 8.91 17.15 -12.10
CA PHE A 34 9.73 16.26 -11.28
C PHE A 34 11.10 16.90 -11.07
N ARG A 35 11.64 16.74 -9.86
CA ARG A 35 13.02 17.14 -9.60
C ARG A 35 13.97 16.34 -10.51
N PRO A 36 14.90 16.99 -11.22
CA PRO A 36 15.84 16.30 -12.10
C PRO A 36 16.87 15.46 -11.33
N ASP A 37 17.14 15.81 -10.06
CA ASP A 37 18.24 15.25 -9.27
C ASP A 37 17.81 14.05 -8.40
N ILE A 38 17.23 13.03 -9.03
CA ILE A 38 16.79 11.81 -8.31
C ILE A 38 18.02 10.91 -8.04
N SER A 39 18.56 11.00 -6.83
CA SER A 39 19.62 10.10 -6.35
C SER A 39 19.06 8.93 -5.51
N PRO A 40 19.75 7.79 -5.43
CA PRO A 40 19.33 6.67 -4.58
C PRO A 40 19.21 7.06 -3.10
N THR A 41 20.15 7.88 -2.63
CA THR A 41 20.17 8.43 -1.28
C THR A 41 18.95 9.30 -0.99
N LEU A 42 18.48 10.06 -1.99
CA LEU A 42 17.26 10.86 -1.87
C LEU A 42 16.03 9.95 -1.71
N ILE A 43 15.90 8.93 -2.56
CA ILE A 43 14.75 7.99 -2.50
C ILE A 43 14.72 7.25 -1.16
N VAL A 44 15.86 6.73 -0.70
CA VAL A 44 15.94 6.08 0.62
C VAL A 44 15.63 7.09 1.73
N GLY A 45 16.19 8.30 1.66
CA GLY A 45 15.92 9.38 2.61
C GLY A 45 14.44 9.81 2.67
N MET A 46 13.69 9.65 1.58
CA MET A 46 12.25 9.89 1.53
C MET A 46 11.44 8.71 2.09
N LEU A 47 11.86 7.47 1.82
CA LEU A 47 11.15 6.27 2.28
C LEU A 47 11.35 6.00 3.77
N MET A 48 12.50 6.38 4.36
CA MET A 48 12.79 6.17 5.77
C MET A 48 11.80 6.82 6.74
N PRO A 49 11.46 8.14 6.65
CA PRO A 49 10.47 8.75 7.52
C PRO A 49 9.08 8.14 7.30
N LEU A 50 8.73 7.78 6.06
CA LEU A 50 7.51 7.03 5.77
C LEU A 50 7.51 5.66 6.44
N GLY A 51 8.64 4.96 6.41
CA GLY A 51 8.84 3.67 7.08
C GLY A 51 8.67 3.79 8.59
N MET A 52 9.20 4.85 9.19
CA MET A 52 9.02 5.12 10.62
C MET A 52 7.55 5.36 10.96
N VAL A 53 6.85 6.18 10.17
CA VAL A 53 5.40 6.40 10.32
C VAL A 53 4.62 5.10 10.15
N ALA A 54 4.96 4.28 9.15
CA ALA A 54 4.34 2.99 8.91
C ALA A 54 4.55 2.01 10.08
N LEU A 55 5.74 1.97 10.67
CA LEU A 55 6.03 1.15 11.87
C LEU A 55 5.17 1.58 13.06
N PHE A 56 5.04 2.89 13.30
CA PHE A 56 4.16 3.40 14.35
C PHE A 56 2.69 3.07 14.08
N MET A 57 2.24 3.23 12.83
CA MET A 57 0.89 2.88 12.42
C MET A 57 0.62 1.38 12.58
N GLU A 58 1.56 0.53 12.17
CA GLU A 58 1.48 -0.91 12.33
C GLU A 58 1.32 -1.28 13.80
N ARG A 59 2.15 -0.69 14.67
CA ARG A 59 2.04 -0.92 16.11
C ARG A 59 0.73 -0.40 16.70
N ALA A 60 0.24 0.75 16.26
CA ALA A 60 -1.03 1.30 16.71
C ALA A 60 -2.21 0.42 16.29
N LEU A 61 -2.25 -0.02 15.03
CA LEU A 61 -3.27 -0.93 14.51
C LEU A 61 -3.26 -2.26 15.24
N GLU A 62 -2.08 -2.80 15.52
CA GLU A 62 -1.95 -4.03 16.30
C GLU A 62 -2.59 -3.87 17.69
N VAL A 63 -2.26 -2.80 18.42
CA VAL A 63 -2.81 -2.58 19.77
C VAL A 63 -4.32 -2.37 19.74
N LEU A 64 -4.85 -1.65 18.75
CA LEU A 64 -6.28 -1.38 18.63
C LEU A 64 -7.10 -2.61 18.21
N LEU A 65 -6.58 -3.42 17.27
CA LEU A 65 -7.34 -4.53 16.67
C LEU A 65 -7.09 -5.87 17.34
N THR A 66 -5.97 -6.03 18.05
CA THR A 66 -5.61 -7.31 18.68
C THR A 66 -6.66 -7.82 19.68
N PRO A 67 -7.26 -7.00 20.56
CA PRO A 67 -8.28 -7.50 21.48
C PRO A 67 -9.45 -8.18 20.77
N TRP A 68 -9.96 -7.57 19.69
CA TRP A 68 -11.06 -8.13 18.91
C TRP A 68 -10.61 -9.32 18.05
N ARG A 69 -9.46 -9.21 17.39
CA ARG A 69 -8.91 -10.26 16.51
C ARG A 69 -8.56 -11.54 17.27
N ARG A 70 -7.97 -11.43 18.46
CA ARG A 70 -7.38 -12.58 19.18
C ARG A 70 -8.44 -13.49 19.78
N GLN A 71 -9.50 -12.92 20.34
CA GLN A 71 -10.58 -13.69 20.99
C GLN A 71 -11.22 -14.73 20.05
N ALA A 72 -11.49 -14.35 18.79
CA ALA A 72 -12.10 -15.26 17.83
C ALA A 72 -11.12 -16.31 17.30
N VAL A 73 -9.87 -15.92 17.03
CA VAL A 73 -8.82 -16.84 16.54
C VAL A 73 -8.50 -17.92 17.57
N ASP A 74 -8.37 -17.55 18.85
CA ASP A 74 -8.06 -18.48 19.93
C ASP A 74 -9.15 -19.56 20.07
N HIS A 75 -10.41 -19.21 19.83
CA HIS A 75 -11.52 -20.16 19.87
C HIS A 75 -11.46 -21.19 18.74
N TYR A 76 -11.23 -20.74 17.50
CA TYR A 76 -11.09 -21.64 16.35
C TYR A 76 -9.84 -22.51 16.45
N GLU A 77 -8.71 -21.98 16.94
CA GLU A 77 -7.49 -22.76 17.12
C GLU A 77 -7.64 -23.82 18.22
N CYS A 78 -8.38 -23.52 19.29
CA CYS A 78 -8.69 -24.52 20.33
C CYS A 78 -9.54 -25.67 19.78
N GLN A 79 -10.59 -25.36 19.01
CA GLN A 79 -11.44 -26.37 18.37
C GLN A 79 -10.68 -27.20 17.33
N LEU A 80 -9.80 -26.58 16.56
CA LEU A 80 -8.98 -27.28 15.58
C LEU A 80 -8.02 -28.26 16.26
N LYS A 81 -7.37 -27.83 17.36
CA LYS A 81 -6.47 -28.69 18.14
C LYS A 81 -7.21 -29.89 18.75
N SER A 82 -8.40 -29.69 19.31
CA SER A 82 -9.17 -30.77 19.91
C SER A 82 -9.72 -31.75 18.86
N ALA A 83 -10.22 -31.25 17.71
CA ALA A 83 -10.66 -32.09 16.60
C ALA A 83 -9.51 -32.94 16.02
N HIS A 84 -8.32 -32.35 15.90
CA HIS A 84 -7.13 -33.07 15.43
C HIS A 84 -6.71 -34.17 16.40
N ALA A 85 -6.72 -33.89 17.71
CA ALA A 85 -6.42 -34.89 18.74
C ALA A 85 -7.45 -36.04 18.78
N ALA A 86 -8.71 -35.75 18.42
CA ALA A 86 -9.79 -36.74 18.34
C ALA A 86 -9.85 -37.51 17.01
N GLY A 87 -8.98 -37.20 16.03
CA GLY A 87 -9.02 -37.80 14.69
C GLY A 87 -10.25 -37.39 13.85
N ALA A 88 -10.92 -36.30 14.23
CA ALA A 88 -12.09 -35.78 13.53
C ALA A 88 -11.67 -34.98 12.29
N PRO A 89 -12.55 -34.87 11.26
CA PRO A 89 -12.26 -34.06 10.08
C PRO A 89 -12.05 -32.58 10.44
N THR A 90 -10.89 -32.03 10.08
CA THR A 90 -10.46 -30.66 10.42
C THR A 90 -10.63 -29.66 9.29
N GLU A 91 -11.01 -30.10 8.08
CA GLU A 91 -11.04 -29.26 6.87
C GLU A 91 -11.99 -28.06 7.01
N ASP A 92 -13.22 -28.28 7.52
CA ASP A 92 -14.21 -27.20 7.72
C ASP A 92 -13.74 -26.15 8.76
N LEU A 93 -13.11 -26.60 9.85
CA LEU A 93 -12.54 -25.74 10.89
C LEU A 93 -11.34 -24.94 10.36
N ALA A 94 -10.47 -25.59 9.58
CA ALA A 94 -9.34 -24.92 8.94
C ALA A 94 -9.82 -23.86 7.94
N GLN A 95 -10.87 -24.17 7.16
CA GLN A 95 -11.47 -23.23 6.22
C GLN A 95 -12.07 -22.01 6.96
N LYS A 96 -12.84 -22.22 8.03
CA LYS A 96 -13.40 -21.14 8.87
C LYS A 96 -12.31 -20.25 9.49
N LEU A 97 -11.21 -20.85 9.93
CA LEU A 97 -10.07 -20.08 10.45
C LEU A 97 -9.43 -19.22 9.35
N THR A 98 -9.27 -19.76 8.14
CA THR A 98 -8.72 -18.98 7.02
C THR A 98 -9.63 -17.84 6.57
N SER A 99 -10.95 -18.03 6.53
CA SER A 99 -11.90 -16.96 6.18
C SER A 99 -11.89 -15.85 7.23
N HIS A 100 -11.90 -16.20 8.52
CA HIS A 100 -11.85 -15.21 9.60
C HIS A 100 -10.52 -14.43 9.61
N ARG A 101 -9.40 -15.09 9.30
CA ARG A 101 -8.09 -14.42 9.11
C ARG A 101 -8.10 -13.47 7.91
N ALA A 102 -8.81 -13.82 6.83
CA ALA A 102 -8.96 -12.93 5.68
C ALA A 102 -9.81 -11.69 6.01
N GLU A 103 -10.95 -11.87 6.67
CA GLU A 103 -11.83 -10.76 7.09
C GLU A 103 -11.13 -9.79 8.06
N THR A 104 -10.43 -10.33 9.05
CA THR A 104 -9.67 -9.50 10.01
C THR A 104 -8.52 -8.75 9.35
N ARG A 105 -7.91 -9.32 8.30
CA ARG A 105 -6.88 -8.64 7.49
C ARG A 105 -7.47 -7.51 6.66
N GLU A 106 -8.65 -7.69 6.09
CA GLU A 106 -9.36 -6.64 5.34
C GLU A 106 -9.72 -5.46 6.26
N LEU A 107 -10.26 -5.75 7.45
CA LEU A 107 -10.55 -4.71 8.45
C LEU A 107 -9.29 -3.96 8.91
N ALA A 108 -8.19 -4.68 9.13
CA ALA A 108 -6.90 -4.06 9.47
C ALA A 108 -6.38 -3.16 8.34
N PHE A 109 -6.56 -3.57 7.08
CA PHE A 109 -6.19 -2.75 5.94
C PHE A 109 -7.07 -1.50 5.82
N LEU A 110 -8.39 -1.62 5.94
CA LEU A 110 -9.31 -0.47 5.84
C LEU A 110 -9.08 0.55 6.97
N THR A 111 -8.88 0.08 8.19
CA THR A 111 -8.54 0.95 9.34
C THR A 111 -7.17 1.60 9.15
N GLY A 112 -6.17 0.86 8.64
CA GLY A 112 -4.89 1.41 8.26
C GLY A 112 -4.97 2.45 7.15
N LEU A 113 -5.84 2.25 6.16
CA LEU A 113 -6.09 3.20 5.07
C LEU A 113 -6.75 4.48 5.58
N ALA A 114 -7.71 4.37 6.50
CA ALA A 114 -8.33 5.53 7.15
C ALA A 114 -7.29 6.33 7.95
N LEU A 115 -6.47 5.67 8.77
CA LEU A 115 -5.40 6.33 9.53
C LEU A 115 -4.34 6.94 8.60
N GLY A 116 -3.92 6.21 7.56
CA GLY A 116 -2.97 6.69 6.57
C GLY A 116 -3.48 7.93 5.81
N THR A 117 -4.78 7.99 5.56
CA THR A 117 -5.43 9.17 4.95
C THR A 117 -5.37 10.37 5.89
N ILE A 118 -5.65 10.19 7.18
CA ILE A 118 -5.54 11.25 8.20
C ILE A 118 -4.08 11.73 8.30
N VAL A 119 -3.13 10.81 8.39
CA VAL A 119 -1.71 11.10 8.48
C VAL A 119 -1.21 11.83 7.23
N SER A 120 -1.70 11.43 6.05
CA SER A 120 -1.33 12.12 4.82
C SER A 120 -1.96 13.51 4.69
N ALA A 121 -3.23 13.65 5.11
CA ALA A 121 -3.88 14.95 5.21
C ALA A 121 -3.14 15.90 6.16
N ALA A 122 -2.55 15.38 7.25
CA ALA A 122 -1.73 16.14 8.19
C ALA A 122 -0.35 16.57 7.63
N GLY A 123 0.03 16.12 6.43
CA GLY A 123 1.24 16.58 5.72
C GLY A 123 2.32 15.53 5.50
N VAL A 124 2.10 14.27 5.90
CA VAL A 124 3.01 13.17 5.53
C VAL A 124 2.75 12.79 4.07
N ARG A 125 3.76 12.93 3.21
CA ARG A 125 3.58 12.86 1.76
C ARG A 125 4.68 12.06 1.08
N SER A 126 4.29 11.13 0.22
CA SER A 126 5.21 10.25 -0.50
C SER A 126 5.71 10.85 -1.79
N LEU A 127 4.84 11.51 -2.56
CA LEU A 127 5.16 12.05 -3.89
C LEU A 127 5.57 13.51 -3.85
N GLN A 128 5.00 14.32 -2.94
CA GLN A 128 5.33 15.74 -2.85
C GLN A 128 6.85 16.05 -2.83
N PRO A 129 7.71 15.30 -2.13
CA PRO A 129 9.14 15.61 -2.12
C PRO A 129 9.86 15.31 -3.46
N LEU A 130 9.24 14.53 -4.36
CA LEU A 130 9.73 14.30 -5.73
C LEU A 130 9.38 15.45 -6.68
N ILE A 131 8.49 16.34 -6.28
CA ILE A 131 8.02 17.47 -7.08
C ILE A 131 8.87 18.70 -6.77
N ASP A 132 9.21 19.48 -7.80
CA ASP A 132 9.83 20.79 -7.64
C ASP A 132 8.81 21.75 -7.01
N ILE A 133 9.14 22.25 -5.81
CA ILE A 133 8.28 23.12 -5.01
C ILE A 133 8.01 24.45 -5.73
N GLN A 134 9.00 25.02 -6.42
CA GLN A 134 8.83 26.30 -7.10
C GLN A 134 7.80 26.20 -8.22
N GLN A 135 7.92 25.13 -9.01
CA GLN A 135 7.01 24.90 -10.12
C GLN A 135 5.63 24.37 -9.62
N PHE A 136 5.58 23.62 -8.52
CA PHE A 136 4.34 23.23 -7.85
C PHE A 136 3.52 24.45 -7.38
N THR A 137 4.21 25.49 -6.89
CA THR A 137 3.55 26.74 -6.51
C THR A 137 3.00 27.54 -7.69
N GLY A 138 3.50 27.30 -8.91
CA GLY A 138 3.02 27.91 -10.16
C GLY A 138 1.82 27.20 -10.80
N LEU A 139 1.43 26.02 -10.31
CA LEU A 139 0.28 25.27 -10.84
C LEU A 139 -1.06 25.92 -10.50
N SER A 140 -2.04 25.70 -11.38
CA SER A 140 -3.43 26.09 -11.10
C SER A 140 -3.98 25.39 -9.85
N LEU A 141 -4.95 26.01 -9.17
CA LEU A 141 -5.57 25.46 -7.96
C LEU A 141 -6.13 24.05 -8.18
N LEU A 142 -6.74 23.79 -9.35
CA LEU A 142 -7.31 22.49 -9.65
C LEU A 142 -6.23 21.41 -9.85
N GLN A 143 -5.14 21.73 -10.53
CA GLN A 143 -4.00 20.82 -10.70
C GLN A 143 -3.33 20.52 -9.36
N ARG A 144 -3.13 21.54 -8.52
CA ARG A 144 -2.54 21.37 -7.20
C ARG A 144 -3.39 20.47 -6.31
N ASN A 145 -4.70 20.70 -6.28
CA ASN A 145 -5.61 19.88 -5.48
C ASN A 145 -5.69 18.45 -6.00
N ALA A 146 -5.69 18.25 -7.33
CA ALA A 146 -5.65 16.92 -7.92
C ALA A 146 -4.37 16.16 -7.56
N LEU A 147 -3.19 16.79 -7.71
CA LEU A 147 -1.91 16.18 -7.33
C LEU A 147 -1.84 15.88 -5.84
N THR A 148 -2.32 16.81 -5.01
CA THR A 148 -2.38 16.61 -3.56
C THR A 148 -3.31 15.46 -3.19
N GLY A 149 -4.47 15.34 -3.86
CA GLY A 149 -5.41 14.24 -3.66
C GLY A 149 -4.83 12.89 -4.06
N ILE A 150 -4.16 12.83 -5.21
CA ILE A 150 -3.46 11.62 -5.67
C ILE A 150 -2.36 11.23 -4.67
N ASP A 151 -1.57 12.19 -4.19
CA ASP A 151 -0.54 11.94 -3.19
C ASP A 151 -1.12 11.49 -1.84
N VAL A 152 -2.29 12.01 -1.42
CA VAL A 152 -3.00 11.49 -0.22
C VAL A 152 -3.29 10.02 -0.41
N VAL A 153 -3.93 9.65 -1.51
CA VAL A 153 -4.38 8.28 -1.76
C VAL A 153 -3.18 7.33 -1.87
N MET A 154 -2.13 7.74 -2.58
CA MET A 154 -0.90 6.98 -2.72
C MET A 154 -0.19 6.78 -1.38
N THR A 155 -0.03 7.87 -0.61
CA THR A 155 0.63 7.81 0.70
C THR A 155 -0.17 6.98 1.69
N ALA A 156 -1.49 7.16 1.75
CA ALA A 156 -2.37 6.38 2.62
C ALA A 156 -2.30 4.89 2.30
N SER A 157 -2.33 4.53 1.01
CA SER A 157 -2.22 3.14 0.55
C SER A 157 -0.87 2.53 0.91
N LEU A 158 0.21 3.31 0.77
CA LEU A 158 1.56 2.88 1.11
C LEU A 158 1.73 2.65 2.62
N LEU A 159 1.20 3.54 3.45
CA LEU A 159 1.21 3.39 4.91
C LEU A 159 0.32 2.25 5.40
N ALA A 160 -0.86 2.07 4.80
CA ALA A 160 -1.76 0.96 5.09
C ALA A 160 -1.17 -0.41 4.72
N GLY A 161 -0.21 -0.44 3.78
CA GLY A 161 0.56 -1.64 3.44
C GLY A 161 1.53 -2.10 4.55
N GLY A 162 1.74 -1.29 5.60
CA GLY A 162 2.63 -1.60 6.71
C GLY A 162 4.12 -1.40 6.40
N SER A 163 4.96 -1.64 7.40
CA SER A 163 6.42 -1.44 7.26
C SER A 163 7.07 -2.44 6.29
N ASP A 164 6.54 -3.66 6.20
CA ASP A 164 6.97 -4.68 5.25
C ASP A 164 6.86 -4.23 3.78
N GLY A 165 5.76 -3.52 3.45
CA GLY A 165 5.55 -2.98 2.11
C GLY A 165 6.63 -1.96 1.72
N LEU A 166 6.97 -1.08 2.64
CA LEU A 166 8.03 -0.07 2.46
C LEU A 166 9.42 -0.70 2.41
N HIS A 167 9.71 -1.66 3.29
CA HIS A 167 10.98 -2.39 3.28
C HIS A 167 11.22 -3.09 1.94
N LYS A 168 10.18 -3.75 1.40
CA LYS A 168 10.24 -4.39 0.08
C LYS A 168 10.48 -3.38 -1.04
N MET A 169 9.90 -2.18 -0.97
CA MET A 169 10.17 -1.12 -1.96
C MET A 169 11.63 -0.67 -1.92
N VAL A 170 12.18 -0.47 -0.71
CA VAL A 170 13.59 -0.11 -0.52
C VAL A 170 14.51 -1.21 -1.06
N SER A 171 14.23 -2.48 -0.78
CA SER A 171 15.05 -3.60 -1.24
C SER A 171 15.02 -3.74 -2.76
N ILE A 172 13.86 -3.56 -3.40
CA ILE A 172 13.71 -3.59 -4.85
C ILE A 172 14.56 -2.47 -5.47
N PHE A 173 14.42 -1.24 -4.96
CA PHE A 173 15.11 -0.09 -5.50
C PHE A 173 16.63 -0.20 -5.38
N THR A 174 17.13 -0.58 -4.20
CA THR A 174 18.58 -0.79 -3.96
C THR A 174 19.14 -1.89 -4.86
N THR A 175 18.45 -3.03 -4.97
CA THR A 175 18.86 -4.14 -5.85
C THR A 175 18.95 -3.73 -7.33
N TYR A 176 17.99 -2.94 -7.83
CA TYR A 176 18.04 -2.43 -9.21
C TYR A 176 19.24 -1.50 -9.43
N PHE A 177 19.52 -0.63 -8.47
CA PHE A 177 20.62 0.33 -8.58
C PHE A 177 21.98 -0.36 -8.55
N ASP A 178 22.17 -1.33 -7.65
CA ASP A 178 23.41 -2.10 -7.53
C ASP A 178 23.70 -2.88 -8.82
N ARG A 179 22.69 -3.57 -9.39
CA ARG A 179 22.82 -4.26 -10.67
C ARG A 179 23.15 -3.33 -11.83
N THR A 180 22.63 -2.11 -11.82
CA THR A 180 22.93 -1.11 -12.86
C THR A 180 24.38 -0.66 -12.75
N LYS A 181 24.88 -0.44 -11.53
CA LYS A 181 26.26 -0.06 -11.27
C LYS A 181 27.25 -1.16 -11.70
N GLU A 182 26.92 -2.44 -11.46
CA GLU A 182 27.72 -3.58 -11.91
C GLU A 182 27.82 -3.63 -13.43
N ARG A 183 26.70 -3.48 -14.16
CA ARG A 183 26.69 -3.48 -15.63
C ARG A 183 27.49 -2.35 -16.26
N VAL A 184 27.49 -1.16 -15.65
CA VAL A 184 28.28 -0.02 -16.13
C VAL A 184 29.77 -0.22 -15.87
N LYS A 185 30.15 -1.02 -14.86
CA LYS A 185 31.55 -1.34 -14.55
C LYS A 185 32.13 -2.45 -15.43
N GLU A 186 31.27 -3.30 -15.99
CA GLU A 186 31.62 -4.41 -16.90
C GLU A 186 31.59 -4.03 -18.39
N ALA A 187 31.08 -2.84 -18.73
CA ALA A 187 31.04 -2.27 -20.08
C ALA A 187 32.22 -1.31 -20.32
#